data_AF-A0A7X9C921-F1
#
_entry.id   AF-A0A7X9C921-F1
#
_cell.length_a   1.000
_cell.length_b   1.000
_cell.length_c   1.000
_cell.angle_alpha   90.00
_cell.angle_beta   90.00
_cell.angle_gamma   90.00
#
_symmetry.space_group_name_H-M   'P 1'
#
loop_
_entity.id
_entity.type
_entity.pdbx_description
1 polymer ?
#
loop_
_entity_poly.entity_id
_entity_poly.type
_entity_poly.pdbx_seq_one_letter_code
_entity_poly.pdbx_strand_id
1 'polypeptide(L)'
;MNVFQGADTGALRQTAGTMAGGAERIDDLALRLGSLIDSVTWAGPDADSFRADWDARVRPALFERGAQLRAGGHELDMHAEEQDHASDAGGGGAAEPSAPPPLPTLRGPSAASTRPAPSTPLPGGGAAFTRTASAADVSQQIGEEALAFPETGMELSPPPTDETVTVGEGHELAPDGDENPFGIDDDGAPLELAPDTSYEVGEHGTYYTDGEGRISYVEADGGGEEMNPNLRDVFPEATYHVNDSTYYRTDELGRTEHMYVPEVIVDRDMARSQSIQSKIAERWDMAGDGTSEPVEFNAGHVLARQLGGVREEINYTRQWDEVNQARSGRDTIYTYESLMADGITDDDRSYSYETFVTWGDEQPAGVGPAHDSEPWQYVPEGYDVHIRDSGEKIVDEHLPNYPEGARFPG
;
A
#
# COMPACT_ATOMS: atom_id res chain seq x y z
N MET A 1 -18.14 -17.46 24.35
CA MET A 1 -16.99 -18.30 23.96
C MET A 1 -16.96 -18.30 22.44
N ASN A 2 -16.08 -17.50 21.85
CA ASN A 2 -15.74 -17.64 20.44
C ASN A 2 -14.52 -18.55 20.39
N VAL A 3 -14.71 -19.73 19.81
CA VAL A 3 -13.61 -20.63 19.44
C VAL A 3 -12.98 -20.03 18.19
N PHE A 4 -11.67 -19.77 18.24
CA PHE A 4 -10.88 -19.36 17.07
C PHE A 4 -10.94 -20.50 16.03
N GLN A 5 -11.60 -20.26 14.90
CA GLN A 5 -11.59 -21.19 13.77
C GLN A 5 -10.51 -20.73 12.79
N GLY A 6 -9.43 -21.52 12.67
CA GLY A 6 -8.39 -21.31 11.68
C GLY A 6 -8.85 -21.59 10.25
N ALA A 7 -8.10 -21.13 9.26
CA ALA A 7 -8.40 -21.35 7.84
C ALA A 7 -8.26 -22.84 7.44
N ASP A 8 -9.08 -23.30 6.49
CA ASP A 8 -9.00 -24.66 5.94
C ASP A 8 -7.83 -24.76 4.94
N THR A 9 -6.70 -25.27 5.41
CA THR A 9 -5.46 -25.39 4.63
C THR A 9 -5.58 -26.33 3.42
N GLY A 10 -6.54 -27.26 3.44
CA GLY A 10 -6.85 -28.10 2.29
C GLY A 10 -7.60 -27.35 1.18
N ALA A 11 -8.53 -26.47 1.57
CA ALA A 11 -9.26 -25.60 0.63
C ALA A 11 -8.34 -24.54 0.00
N LEU A 12 -7.38 -24.01 0.77
CA LEU A 12 -6.38 -23.07 0.27
C LEU A 12 -5.50 -23.70 -0.83
N ARG A 13 -4.90 -24.87 -0.57
CA ARG A 13 -4.09 -25.60 -1.56
C ARG A 13 -4.87 -26.03 -2.81
N GLN A 14 -6.15 -26.39 -2.65
CA GLN A 14 -7.00 -26.69 -3.80
C GLN A 14 -7.25 -25.45 -4.67
N THR A 15 -7.41 -24.29 -4.05
CA THR A 15 -7.61 -23.02 -4.74
C THR A 15 -6.32 -22.57 -5.43
N ALA A 16 -5.17 -22.69 -4.76
CA ALA A 16 -3.84 -22.49 -5.31
C ALA A 16 -3.61 -23.29 -6.60
N GLY A 17 -3.89 -24.60 -6.55
CA GLY A 17 -3.79 -25.48 -7.74
C GLY A 17 -4.75 -25.09 -8.87
N THR A 18 -5.93 -24.54 -8.54
CA THR A 18 -6.88 -24.04 -9.55
C THR A 18 -6.36 -22.77 -10.23
N MET A 19 -5.73 -21.88 -9.48
CA MET A 19 -5.12 -20.65 -9.99
C MET A 19 -3.89 -20.94 -10.86
N ALA A 20 -3.00 -21.82 -10.42
CA ALA A 20 -1.85 -22.27 -11.20
C ALA A 20 -2.29 -22.89 -12.55
N GLY A 21 -3.27 -23.79 -12.53
CA GLY A 21 -3.85 -24.34 -13.76
C GLY A 21 -4.64 -23.32 -14.59
N GLY A 22 -5.08 -22.21 -13.99
CA GLY A 22 -5.64 -21.06 -14.71
C GLY A 22 -4.57 -20.27 -15.47
N ALA A 23 -3.46 -19.97 -14.81
CA ALA A 23 -2.33 -19.28 -15.40
C ALA A 23 -1.75 -20.03 -16.61
N GLU A 24 -1.50 -21.34 -16.46
CA GLU A 24 -1.00 -22.18 -17.56
C GLU A 24 -1.93 -22.12 -18.79
N ARG A 25 -3.25 -22.08 -18.57
CA ARG A 25 -4.23 -21.97 -19.66
C ARG A 25 -4.20 -20.62 -20.35
N ILE A 26 -3.89 -19.53 -19.63
CA ILE A 26 -3.75 -18.20 -20.21
C ILE A 26 -2.47 -18.11 -21.04
N ASP A 27 -1.36 -18.63 -20.54
CA ASP A 27 -0.08 -18.68 -21.26
C ASP A 27 -0.22 -19.49 -22.56
N ASP A 28 -0.81 -20.68 -22.46
CA ASP A 28 -1.11 -21.54 -23.61
C ASP A 28 -2.01 -20.83 -24.64
N LEU A 29 -2.99 -20.07 -24.17
CA LEU A 29 -3.89 -19.31 -25.05
C LEU A 29 -3.13 -18.18 -25.77
N ALA A 30 -2.29 -17.43 -25.05
CA ALA A 30 -1.47 -16.36 -25.63
C ALA A 30 -0.53 -16.91 -26.72
N LEU A 31 0.14 -18.04 -26.47
CA LEU A 31 1.02 -18.69 -27.45
C LEU A 31 0.26 -19.21 -28.68
N ARG A 32 -0.91 -19.82 -28.47
CA ARG A 32 -1.76 -20.30 -29.57
C ARG A 32 -2.32 -19.16 -30.42
N LEU A 33 -2.76 -18.07 -29.78
CA LEU A 33 -3.26 -16.89 -30.48
C LEU A 33 -2.16 -16.22 -31.30
N GLY A 34 -0.96 -16.04 -30.74
CA GLY A 34 0.19 -15.52 -31.49
C GLY A 34 0.50 -16.38 -32.72
N SER A 35 0.58 -17.69 -32.55
CA SER A 35 0.81 -18.63 -33.66
C SER A 35 -0.29 -18.56 -34.73
N LEU A 36 -1.55 -18.37 -34.32
CA LEU A 36 -2.68 -18.24 -35.24
C LEU A 36 -2.61 -16.92 -36.01
N ILE A 37 -2.30 -15.81 -35.34
CA ILE A 37 -2.14 -14.48 -35.93
C ILE A 37 -1.03 -14.48 -36.98
N ASP A 38 0.10 -15.14 -36.70
CA ASP A 38 1.23 -15.25 -37.64
C ASP A 38 0.92 -16.15 -38.83
N SER A 39 0.06 -17.15 -38.67
CA SER A 39 -0.29 -18.10 -39.73
C SER A 39 -1.22 -17.53 -40.81
N VAL A 40 -1.95 -16.44 -40.51
CA VAL A 40 -2.94 -15.86 -41.43
C VAL A 40 -2.24 -15.01 -42.48
N THR A 41 -2.46 -15.35 -43.76
CA THR A 41 -1.98 -14.58 -44.91
C THR A 41 -2.85 -13.34 -45.12
N TRP A 42 -2.65 -12.33 -44.27
CA TRP A 42 -3.28 -11.02 -44.35
C TRP A 42 -2.20 -9.93 -44.31
N ALA A 43 -2.19 -9.05 -45.30
CA ALA A 43 -1.15 -8.04 -45.50
C ALA A 43 -1.77 -6.66 -45.81
N GLY A 44 -1.07 -5.61 -45.37
CA GLY A 44 -1.49 -4.22 -45.50
C GLY A 44 -1.46 -3.49 -44.15
N PRO A 45 -1.65 -2.16 -44.14
CA PRO A 45 -1.47 -1.34 -42.94
C PRO A 45 -2.29 -1.77 -41.73
N ASP A 46 -3.51 -2.26 -41.93
CA ASP A 46 -4.37 -2.74 -40.85
C ASP A 46 -3.83 -4.04 -40.23
N ALA A 47 -3.24 -4.90 -41.06
CA ALA A 47 -2.61 -6.15 -40.62
C ALA A 47 -1.35 -5.88 -39.79
N ASP A 48 -0.57 -4.89 -40.20
CA ASP A 48 0.62 -4.45 -39.49
C ASP A 48 0.24 -3.78 -38.16
N SER A 49 -0.78 -2.92 -38.18
CA SER A 49 -1.32 -2.28 -36.96
C SER A 49 -1.86 -3.30 -35.97
N PHE A 50 -2.59 -4.32 -36.44
CA PHE A 50 -3.12 -5.37 -35.58
C PHE A 50 -2.02 -6.24 -34.95
N ARG A 51 -0.97 -6.60 -35.72
CA ARG A 51 0.17 -7.36 -35.16
C ARG A 51 0.97 -6.53 -34.16
N ALA A 52 1.19 -5.26 -34.44
CA ALA A 52 1.84 -4.33 -33.51
C ALA A 52 1.04 -4.19 -32.21
N ASP A 53 -0.29 -4.05 -32.32
CA ASP A 53 -1.21 -3.96 -31.17
C ASP A 53 -1.23 -5.24 -30.32
N TRP A 54 -1.22 -6.40 -30.97
CA TRP A 54 -1.12 -7.70 -30.33
C TRP A 54 0.21 -7.87 -29.60
N ASP A 55 1.34 -7.56 -30.25
CA ASP A 55 2.68 -7.74 -29.68
C ASP A 55 2.98 -6.76 -28.55
N ALA A 56 2.50 -5.51 -28.65
CA ALA A 56 2.82 -4.45 -27.71
C ALA A 56 1.87 -4.36 -26.52
N ARG A 57 0.58 -4.72 -26.69
CA ARG A 57 -0.42 -4.57 -25.61
C ARG A 57 -1.08 -5.88 -25.20
N VAL A 58 -1.65 -6.61 -26.15
CA VAL A 58 -2.56 -7.73 -25.81
C VAL A 58 -1.79 -8.95 -25.30
N ARG A 59 -0.68 -9.34 -25.97
CA ARG A 59 0.13 -10.48 -25.56
C ARG A 59 0.84 -10.24 -24.21
N PRO A 60 1.50 -9.10 -23.96
CA PRO A 60 2.07 -8.80 -22.64
C PRO A 60 1.02 -8.83 -21.53
N ALA A 61 -0.15 -8.21 -21.73
CA ALA A 61 -1.22 -8.21 -20.73
C ALA A 61 -1.73 -9.62 -20.40
N LEU A 62 -1.81 -10.54 -21.36
CA LEU A 62 -2.20 -11.93 -21.07
C LEU A 62 -1.15 -12.65 -20.21
N PHE A 63 0.15 -12.47 -20.49
CA PHE A 63 1.21 -13.06 -19.68
C PHE A 63 1.26 -12.46 -18.27
N GLU A 64 1.01 -11.17 -18.14
CA GLU A 64 0.89 -10.47 -16.86
C GLU A 64 -0.27 -11.04 -16.03
N ARG A 65 -1.45 -11.25 -16.62
CA ARG A 65 -2.58 -11.93 -15.93
C ARG A 65 -2.23 -13.37 -15.55
N GLY A 66 -1.45 -14.07 -16.38
CA GLY A 66 -0.91 -15.38 -16.04
C GLY A 66 0.03 -15.33 -14.82
N ALA A 67 0.91 -14.32 -14.76
CA ALA A 67 1.81 -14.10 -13.64
C ALA A 67 1.07 -13.78 -12.34
N GLN A 68 0.06 -12.91 -12.38
CA GLN A 68 -0.78 -12.58 -11.23
C GLN A 68 -1.50 -13.82 -10.66
N LEU A 69 -2.05 -14.69 -11.53
CA LEU A 69 -2.66 -15.95 -11.09
C LEU A 69 -1.65 -16.93 -10.47
N ARG A 70 -0.40 -16.98 -10.95
CA ARG A 70 0.65 -17.81 -10.33
C ARG A 70 1.05 -17.26 -8.97
N ALA A 71 1.28 -15.95 -8.87
CA ALA A 71 1.62 -15.28 -7.62
C ALA A 71 0.56 -15.52 -6.53
N GLY A 72 -0.73 -15.29 -6.85
CA GLY A 72 -1.83 -15.56 -5.92
C GLY A 72 -1.98 -17.05 -5.58
N GLY A 73 -1.63 -17.95 -6.50
CA GLY A 73 -1.57 -19.39 -6.21
C GLY A 73 -0.48 -19.75 -5.19
N HIS A 74 0.74 -19.24 -5.38
CA HIS A 74 1.86 -19.46 -4.47
C HIS A 74 1.58 -18.92 -3.07
N GLU A 75 0.96 -17.75 -2.99
CA GLU A 75 0.58 -17.12 -1.74
C GLU A 75 -0.44 -17.94 -0.93
N LEU A 76 -1.44 -18.54 -1.60
CA LEU A 76 -2.39 -19.45 -0.95
C LEU A 76 -1.73 -20.72 -0.41
N ASP A 77 -0.71 -21.24 -1.10
CA ASP A 77 0.09 -22.36 -0.60
C ASP A 77 0.91 -21.97 0.63
N MET A 78 1.52 -20.77 0.65
CA MET A 78 2.25 -20.25 1.81
C MET A 78 1.33 -20.09 3.03
N HIS A 79 0.15 -19.47 2.87
CA HIS A 79 -0.81 -19.36 3.98
C HIS A 79 -1.26 -20.71 4.52
N ALA A 80 -1.38 -21.73 3.65
CA ALA A 80 -1.72 -23.08 4.08
C ALA A 80 -0.60 -23.70 4.92
N GLU A 81 0.68 -23.43 4.61
CA GLU A 81 1.84 -23.90 5.37
C GLU A 81 1.98 -23.19 6.72
N GLU A 82 1.80 -21.87 6.76
CA GLU A 82 1.85 -21.06 7.98
C GLU A 82 0.75 -21.46 8.97
N GLN A 83 -0.46 -21.71 8.48
CA GLN A 83 -1.59 -22.14 9.30
C GLN A 83 -1.41 -23.56 9.86
N ASP A 84 -0.82 -24.47 9.08
CA ASP A 84 -0.44 -25.80 9.57
C ASP A 84 0.64 -25.68 10.66
N HIS A 85 1.63 -24.80 10.48
CA HIS A 85 2.69 -24.55 11.46
C HIS A 85 2.16 -23.94 12.78
N ALA A 86 1.24 -22.97 12.68
CA ALA A 86 0.59 -22.36 13.86
C ALA A 86 -0.27 -23.37 14.63
N SER A 87 -0.87 -24.33 13.92
CA SER A 87 -1.70 -25.39 14.53
C SER A 87 -0.88 -26.44 15.28
N ASP A 88 0.34 -26.73 14.83
CA ASP A 88 1.26 -27.67 15.49
C ASP A 88 1.88 -27.11 16.79
N ALA A 89 2.04 -25.78 16.91
CA ALA A 89 2.61 -25.13 18.08
C ALA A 89 1.65 -24.99 19.29
N GLY A 90 0.34 -25.25 19.11
CA GLY A 90 -0.70 -25.03 20.12
C GLY A 90 -1.14 -26.24 20.96
N GLY A 91 -0.47 -27.39 20.87
CA GLY A 91 -0.93 -28.64 21.48
C GLY A 91 -0.65 -28.81 22.98
N GLY A 92 -1.42 -28.17 23.86
CA GLY A 92 -1.26 -28.32 25.32
C GLY A 92 -2.48 -28.05 26.21
N GLY A 93 -3.41 -29.03 26.33
CA GLY A 93 -4.05 -29.37 27.62
C GLY A 93 -5.43 -28.81 28.02
N ALA A 94 -6.48 -29.57 27.67
CA ALA A 94 -7.63 -30.03 28.48
C ALA A 94 -8.61 -29.06 29.20
N ALA A 95 -9.90 -29.11 28.81
CA ALA A 95 -10.98 -29.89 29.45
C ALA A 95 -12.39 -29.27 29.21
N GLU A 96 -13.34 -30.08 28.69
CA GLU A 96 -14.78 -29.77 28.63
C GLU A 96 -15.39 -29.64 30.05
N PRO A 97 -16.55 -28.95 30.21
CA PRO A 97 -17.82 -29.71 30.22
C PRO A 97 -19.08 -29.00 29.65
N SER A 98 -19.88 -29.80 28.93
CA SER A 98 -21.36 -29.99 29.01
C SER A 98 -22.37 -28.87 28.66
N ALA A 99 -23.18 -29.14 27.63
CA ALA A 99 -24.42 -28.44 27.16
C ALA A 99 -25.64 -28.63 28.09
N PRO A 100 -26.75 -27.82 28.01
CA PRO A 100 -27.85 -27.96 27.00
C PRO A 100 -28.67 -26.64 26.74
N PRO A 101 -29.94 -26.61 26.23
CA PRO A 101 -30.62 -27.15 25.03
C PRO A 101 -31.17 -26.01 24.07
N PRO A 102 -31.88 -26.30 22.94
CA PRO A 102 -32.08 -25.33 21.84
C PRO A 102 -33.37 -24.48 21.89
N LEU A 103 -33.36 -23.39 21.11
CA LEU A 103 -34.38 -22.33 20.94
C LEU A 103 -35.68 -22.79 20.23
N PRO A 104 -36.82 -22.11 20.43
CA PRO A 104 -37.99 -22.21 19.57
C PRO A 104 -37.98 -21.17 18.44
N THR A 105 -38.31 -21.63 17.23
CA THR A 105 -38.58 -20.87 16.01
C THR A 105 -39.98 -20.23 16.02
N LEU A 106 -40.15 -18.95 15.66
CA LEU A 106 -41.37 -18.40 15.02
C LEU A 106 -41.01 -17.16 14.19
N ARG A 107 -41.07 -17.21 12.85
CA ARG A 107 -42.25 -16.94 11.98
C ARG A 107 -42.38 -15.46 11.59
N GLY A 108 -41.73 -15.06 10.49
CA GLY A 108 -42.07 -13.83 9.75
C GLY A 108 -43.12 -14.14 8.67
N PRO A 109 -44.10 -13.26 8.40
CA PRO A 109 -44.99 -13.41 7.25
C PRO A 109 -44.38 -12.78 5.99
N SER A 110 -44.59 -13.52 4.90
CA SER A 110 -44.32 -13.20 3.50
C SER A 110 -45.42 -12.34 2.89
N ALA A 111 -45.06 -11.43 1.97
CA ALA A 111 -45.78 -11.01 0.75
C ALA A 111 -45.18 -9.66 0.27
N ALA A 112 -45.02 -9.31 -1.01
CA ALA A 112 -45.16 -10.00 -2.29
C ALA A 112 -44.46 -9.13 -3.36
N SER A 113 -44.03 -9.76 -4.45
CA SER A 113 -43.55 -9.14 -5.69
C SER A 113 -44.59 -8.18 -6.31
N THR A 114 -44.16 -7.04 -6.88
CA THR A 114 -44.61 -6.59 -8.21
C THR A 114 -43.66 -5.54 -8.81
N ARG A 115 -43.21 -5.78 -10.04
CA ARG A 115 -42.76 -4.82 -11.06
C ARG A 115 -43.33 -5.33 -12.41
N PRO A 116 -43.37 -4.57 -13.52
CA PRO A 116 -43.26 -3.11 -13.70
C PRO A 116 -44.21 -2.54 -14.81
N ALA A 117 -43.93 -1.29 -15.22
CA ALA A 117 -44.06 -0.67 -16.56
C ALA A 117 -45.17 0.40 -16.73
N PRO A 118 -45.18 1.18 -17.84
CA PRO A 118 -44.18 2.16 -18.28
C PRO A 118 -44.86 3.53 -18.60
N SER A 119 -44.11 4.63 -18.78
CA SER A 119 -44.65 5.83 -19.44
C SER A 119 -43.59 6.63 -20.18
N THR A 120 -43.86 6.83 -21.46
CA THR A 120 -43.13 7.51 -22.53
C THR A 120 -43.28 9.05 -22.48
N PRO A 121 -42.55 9.81 -23.34
CA PRO A 121 -42.01 11.14 -23.06
C PRO A 121 -42.79 12.29 -23.71
N LEU A 122 -42.49 13.54 -23.33
CA LEU A 122 -42.78 14.74 -24.11
C LEU A 122 -41.73 15.86 -23.87
N PRO A 123 -41.59 16.84 -24.78
CA PRO A 123 -40.29 17.20 -25.36
C PRO A 123 -39.91 18.70 -25.24
N GLY A 124 -38.62 18.97 -25.49
CA GLY A 124 -38.15 20.06 -26.34
C GLY A 124 -38.01 21.46 -25.74
N GLY A 125 -36.77 21.95 -25.64
CA GLY A 125 -36.52 23.39 -25.54
C GLY A 125 -35.06 23.78 -25.28
N GLY A 126 -34.29 23.98 -26.36
CA GLY A 126 -33.21 24.97 -26.38
C GLY A 126 -31.80 24.46 -26.05
N ALA A 127 -30.97 24.42 -27.08
CA ALA A 127 -29.54 24.16 -26.97
C ALA A 127 -28.81 25.26 -26.20
N ALA A 128 -27.98 24.84 -25.24
CA ALA A 128 -26.71 25.46 -24.96
C ALA A 128 -25.70 24.30 -24.94
N PHE A 129 -24.90 24.18 -26.01
CA PHE A 129 -23.69 23.37 -25.94
C PHE A 129 -22.79 24.08 -24.94
N THR A 130 -22.81 23.63 -23.69
CA THR A 130 -21.72 23.87 -22.75
C THR A 130 -20.49 23.28 -23.42
N ARG A 131 -19.51 24.14 -23.72
CA ARG A 131 -18.20 23.72 -24.20
C ARG A 131 -17.70 22.68 -23.19
N THR A 132 -17.59 21.42 -23.60
CA THR A 132 -16.86 20.42 -22.84
C THR A 132 -15.46 21.00 -22.65
N ALA A 133 -15.04 21.17 -21.40
CA ALA A 133 -13.70 21.66 -21.10
C ALA A 133 -12.71 20.77 -21.87
N SER A 134 -11.81 21.38 -22.64
CA SER A 134 -10.74 20.61 -23.27
C SER A 134 -9.85 20.04 -22.18
N ALA A 135 -9.09 18.97 -22.46
CA ALA A 135 -8.11 18.45 -21.52
C ALA A 135 -7.15 19.55 -21.02
N ALA A 136 -6.86 20.55 -21.85
CA ALA A 136 -6.09 21.73 -21.46
C ALA A 136 -6.84 22.65 -20.49
N ASP A 137 -8.15 22.83 -20.64
CA ASP A 137 -8.97 23.61 -19.70
C ASP A 137 -9.13 22.88 -18.35
N VAL A 138 -9.18 21.54 -18.36
CA VAL A 138 -9.19 20.70 -17.15
C VAL A 138 -7.84 20.77 -16.44
N SER A 139 -6.71 20.63 -17.16
CA SER A 139 -5.37 20.86 -16.60
C SER A 139 -5.20 22.27 -16.01
N GLN A 140 -5.78 23.30 -16.65
CA GLN A 140 -5.74 24.67 -16.12
C GLN A 140 -6.64 24.87 -14.89
N GLN A 141 -7.70 24.06 -14.74
CA GLN A 141 -8.62 24.08 -13.60
C GLN A 141 -8.09 23.33 -12.39
N ILE A 142 -7.24 22.32 -12.60
CA ILE A 142 -6.52 21.61 -11.54
C ILE A 142 -5.47 22.51 -10.87
N GLY A 143 -5.10 23.64 -11.51
CA GLY A 143 -4.12 24.57 -10.96
C GLY A 143 -2.72 23.96 -10.99
N GLU A 144 -1.77 24.66 -11.61
CA GLU A 144 -0.34 24.44 -11.37
C GLU A 144 0.05 24.96 -9.97
N GLU A 145 -0.73 24.61 -8.93
CA GLU A 145 -0.40 24.92 -7.54
C GLU A 145 0.40 23.76 -6.97
N ALA A 146 1.72 23.94 -7.06
CA ALA A 146 2.83 23.18 -6.48
C ALA A 146 2.81 21.66 -6.73
N LEU A 147 3.76 21.19 -7.55
CA LEU A 147 4.26 19.82 -7.50
C LEU A 147 4.99 19.54 -6.18
N ALA A 148 4.54 20.11 -5.06
CA ALA A 148 5.25 20.12 -3.79
C ALA A 148 4.30 20.47 -2.63
N PHE A 149 4.62 19.94 -1.46
CA PHE A 149 4.02 20.29 -0.18
C PHE A 149 5.05 21.05 0.66
N PRO A 150 5.08 22.40 0.59
CA PRO A 150 6.14 23.20 1.19
C PRO A 150 6.15 23.13 2.72
N GLU A 151 5.06 22.71 3.35
CA GLU A 151 4.98 22.56 4.81
C GLU A 151 5.87 21.42 5.33
N THR A 152 6.02 20.35 4.55
CA THR A 152 6.88 19.19 4.88
C THR A 152 8.12 19.10 3.98
N GLY A 153 8.22 19.95 2.96
CA GLY A 153 9.26 19.87 1.94
C GLY A 153 9.16 18.64 1.04
N MET A 154 7.98 18.00 0.95
CA MET A 154 7.75 16.91 0.00
C MET A 154 7.68 17.49 -1.41
N GLU A 155 8.44 16.92 -2.34
CA GLU A 155 8.40 17.27 -3.76
C GLU A 155 7.76 16.11 -4.53
N LEU A 156 6.92 16.38 -5.53
CA LEU A 156 6.27 15.35 -6.37
C LEU A 156 7.01 15.10 -7.68
N SER A 157 8.13 15.77 -7.89
CA SER A 157 9.01 15.55 -9.03
C SER A 157 10.46 15.58 -8.57
N PRO A 158 11.34 14.80 -9.20
CA PRO A 158 12.74 14.80 -8.84
C PRO A 158 13.36 16.20 -9.05
N PRO A 159 14.36 16.57 -8.24
CA PRO A 159 15.08 17.83 -8.42
C PRO A 159 15.81 17.82 -9.76
N PRO A 160 16.06 19.00 -10.36
CA PRO A 160 16.85 19.09 -11.58
C PRO A 160 18.28 18.61 -11.32
N THR A 161 18.82 17.82 -12.25
CA THR A 161 20.20 17.32 -12.18
C THR A 161 21.04 17.79 -13.37
N ASP A 162 22.33 18.01 -13.11
CA ASP A 162 23.34 18.34 -14.11
C ASP A 162 23.99 17.09 -14.72
N GLU A 163 23.99 15.98 -13.98
CA GLU A 163 24.63 14.72 -14.36
C GLU A 163 23.76 13.51 -14.01
N THR A 164 23.95 12.42 -14.77
CA THR A 164 23.38 11.10 -14.49
C THR A 164 24.50 10.07 -14.48
N VAL A 165 24.58 9.29 -13.41
CA VAL A 165 25.58 8.24 -13.17
C VAL A 165 24.88 6.90 -13.08
N THR A 166 25.25 5.96 -13.95
CA THR A 166 24.78 4.57 -13.86
C THR A 166 25.72 3.76 -12.96
N VAL A 167 25.19 3.27 -11.84
CA VAL A 167 25.90 2.48 -10.82
C VAL A 167 25.57 1.00 -11.03
N GLY A 168 26.38 0.33 -11.86
CA GLY A 168 26.26 -1.11 -12.10
C GLY A 168 27.19 -1.96 -11.25
N GLU A 169 27.13 -3.28 -11.44
CA GLU A 169 28.03 -4.25 -10.79
C GLU A 169 29.51 -3.84 -10.96
N GLY A 170 30.22 -3.71 -9.84
CA GLY A 170 31.63 -3.31 -9.80
C GLY A 170 31.91 -1.81 -9.92
N HIS A 171 30.88 -0.96 -9.93
CA HIS A 171 31.04 0.48 -9.74
C HIS A 171 31.51 0.79 -8.31
N GLU A 172 32.30 1.85 -8.11
CA GLU A 172 32.87 2.17 -6.78
C GLU A 172 31.83 2.57 -5.73
N LEU A 173 30.67 3.05 -6.20
CA LEU A 173 29.50 3.40 -5.39
C LEU A 173 28.45 2.28 -5.34
N ALA A 174 28.71 1.12 -5.96
CA ALA A 174 27.74 0.03 -5.92
C ALA A 174 27.62 -0.50 -4.48
N PRO A 175 26.38 -0.78 -4.01
CA PRO A 175 26.20 -1.48 -2.74
C PRO A 175 26.94 -2.82 -2.74
N ASP A 176 27.40 -3.29 -1.57
CA ASP A 176 28.06 -4.60 -1.43
C ASP A 176 27.01 -5.74 -1.41
N GLY A 177 26.25 -5.88 -2.50
CA GLY A 177 25.18 -6.86 -2.67
C GLY A 177 23.78 -6.27 -2.56
N ASP A 178 22.79 -7.05 -3.02
CA ASP A 178 21.40 -6.60 -3.23
C ASP A 178 20.62 -6.36 -1.92
N GLU A 179 21.12 -6.85 -0.79
CA GLU A 179 20.50 -6.65 0.54
C GLU A 179 20.94 -5.34 1.22
N ASN A 180 21.92 -4.63 0.66
CA ASN A 180 22.51 -3.43 1.27
C ASN A 180 22.00 -2.15 0.60
N PRO A 181 21.70 -1.09 1.38
CA PRO A 181 21.21 0.17 0.82
C PRO A 181 22.30 0.89 0.02
N PHE A 182 21.91 1.51 -1.10
CA PHE A 182 22.75 2.50 -1.78
C PHE A 182 22.87 3.77 -0.95
N GLY A 183 23.98 4.50 -1.11
CA GLY A 183 24.19 5.82 -0.50
C GLY A 183 24.63 5.78 0.97
N ILE A 184 24.83 4.59 1.54
CA ILE A 184 25.32 4.35 2.90
C ILE A 184 26.52 3.41 2.82
N ASP A 185 27.57 3.66 3.61
CA ASP A 185 28.74 2.78 3.70
C ASP A 185 28.55 1.64 4.73
N ASP A 186 29.53 0.73 4.80
CA ASP A 186 29.51 -0.42 5.71
C ASP A 186 29.44 -0.04 7.21
N ASP A 187 29.81 1.21 7.54
CA ASP A 187 29.78 1.74 8.90
C ASP A 187 28.45 2.48 9.20
N GLY A 188 27.52 2.53 8.24
CA GLY A 188 26.22 3.21 8.35
C GLY A 188 26.28 4.72 8.09
N ALA A 189 27.38 5.25 7.56
CA ALA A 189 27.53 6.66 7.26
C ALA A 189 27.12 6.97 5.80
N PRO A 190 26.53 8.15 5.52
CA PRO A 190 26.20 8.56 4.15
C PRO A 190 27.45 8.66 3.27
N LEU A 191 27.35 8.15 2.03
CA LEU A 191 28.42 8.28 1.03
C LEU A 191 28.58 9.74 0.58
N GLU A 192 29.80 10.13 0.22
CA GLU A 192 30.06 11.40 -0.45
C GLU A 192 29.64 11.31 -1.93
N LEU A 193 28.51 11.93 -2.26
CA LEU A 193 27.96 11.98 -3.61
C LEU A 193 28.17 13.37 -4.24
N ALA A 194 28.13 13.42 -5.57
CA ALA A 194 28.20 14.67 -6.31
C ALA A 194 26.88 15.45 -6.14
N PRO A 195 26.93 16.79 -6.09
CA PRO A 195 25.72 17.61 -6.03
C PRO A 195 24.92 17.54 -7.34
N ASP A 196 23.63 17.80 -7.27
CA ASP A 196 22.72 17.92 -8.41
C ASP A 196 22.87 16.75 -9.42
N THR A 197 22.95 15.51 -8.92
CA THR A 197 23.25 14.32 -9.72
C THR A 197 22.19 13.24 -9.52
N SER A 198 21.79 12.56 -10.59
CA SER A 198 20.98 11.34 -10.50
C SER A 198 21.83 10.08 -10.59
N TYR A 199 21.57 9.11 -9.73
CA TYR A 199 22.26 7.82 -9.66
C TYR A 199 21.28 6.70 -9.97
N GLU A 200 21.48 5.98 -11.08
CA GLU A 200 20.68 4.82 -11.47
C GLU A 200 21.35 3.55 -10.93
N VAL A 201 20.74 2.88 -9.95
CA VAL A 201 21.39 1.82 -9.14
C VAL A 201 20.69 0.47 -9.34
N GLY A 202 20.39 0.13 -10.60
CA GLY A 202 19.74 -1.14 -10.94
C GLY A 202 18.38 -1.30 -10.25
N GLU A 203 18.17 -2.44 -9.60
CA GLU A 203 16.93 -2.76 -8.89
C GLU A 203 16.73 -1.98 -7.57
N HIS A 204 17.75 -1.27 -7.10
CA HIS A 204 17.62 -0.41 -5.91
C HIS A 204 16.82 0.87 -6.21
N GLY A 205 16.77 1.31 -7.47
CA GLY A 205 16.07 2.52 -7.89
C GLY A 205 16.98 3.64 -8.37
N THR A 206 16.43 4.85 -8.43
CA THR A 206 17.11 6.08 -8.86
C THR A 206 17.16 7.09 -7.73
N TYR A 207 18.35 7.63 -7.45
CA TYR A 207 18.61 8.51 -6.32
C TYR A 207 19.07 9.87 -6.80
N TYR A 208 18.51 10.93 -6.26
CA TYR A 208 18.79 12.29 -6.69
C TYR A 208 19.37 13.10 -5.53
N THR A 209 20.48 13.77 -5.80
CA THR A 209 21.16 14.61 -4.82
C THR A 209 20.78 16.08 -4.94
N ASP A 210 20.78 16.78 -3.80
CA ASP A 210 20.67 18.24 -3.76
C ASP A 210 22.01 18.92 -4.13
N GLY A 211 22.04 20.26 -4.11
CA GLY A 211 23.24 21.04 -4.40
C GLY A 211 24.40 20.86 -3.40
N GLU A 212 24.20 20.09 -2.32
CA GLU A 212 25.23 19.72 -1.34
C GLU A 212 25.67 18.25 -1.49
N GLY A 213 25.09 17.49 -2.42
CA GLY A 213 25.38 16.07 -2.62
C GLY A 213 24.61 15.13 -1.70
N ARG A 214 23.58 15.60 -0.99
CA ARG A 214 22.74 14.76 -0.13
C ARG A 214 21.57 14.20 -0.91
N ILE A 215 21.27 12.91 -0.72
CA ILE A 215 20.08 12.30 -1.33
C ILE A 215 18.83 12.99 -0.77
N SER A 216 18.05 13.59 -1.67
CA SER A 216 16.85 14.36 -1.33
C SER A 216 15.59 13.80 -1.98
N TYR A 217 15.74 12.99 -3.03
CA TYR A 217 14.65 12.33 -3.73
C TYR A 217 15.06 10.93 -4.18
N VAL A 218 14.16 9.96 -4.08
CA VAL A 218 14.38 8.57 -4.45
C VAL A 218 13.18 8.05 -5.23
N GLU A 219 13.42 7.44 -6.39
CA GLU A 219 12.43 6.67 -7.15
C GLU A 219 12.75 5.19 -6.97
N ALA A 220 11.80 4.42 -6.46
CA ALA A 220 12.03 3.02 -6.10
C ALA A 220 10.80 2.14 -6.29
N ASP A 221 11.04 0.87 -6.58
CA ASP A 221 10.00 -0.16 -6.49
C ASP A 221 9.99 -0.77 -5.08
N GLY A 222 8.81 -1.06 -4.56
CA GLY A 222 8.59 -1.59 -3.22
C GLY A 222 7.45 -2.59 -3.17
N GLY A 223 7.45 -3.47 -2.16
CA GLY A 223 6.40 -4.49 -2.03
C GLY A 223 6.54 -5.68 -2.97
N GLY A 224 7.70 -5.85 -3.63
CA GLY A 224 8.05 -7.01 -4.46
C GLY A 224 8.32 -8.29 -3.65
N GLU A 225 8.86 -9.34 -4.27
CA GLU A 225 9.31 -10.56 -3.54
C GLU A 225 10.55 -10.27 -2.68
N GLU A 226 11.49 -9.52 -3.24
CA GLU A 226 12.63 -8.94 -2.53
C GLU A 226 12.25 -7.55 -2.00
N MET A 227 12.75 -7.21 -0.81
CA MET A 227 12.48 -5.91 -0.19
C MET A 227 13.53 -4.93 -0.68
N ASN A 228 13.12 -3.72 -1.03
CA ASN A 228 14.08 -2.69 -1.37
C ASN A 228 14.78 -2.19 -0.09
N PRO A 229 16.11 -2.36 0.05
CA PRO A 229 16.82 -1.99 1.27
C PRO A 229 16.72 -0.49 1.60
N ASN A 230 16.64 0.38 0.59
CA ASN A 230 16.51 1.83 0.78
C ASN A 230 15.09 2.31 1.15
N LEU A 231 14.09 1.42 1.14
CA LEU A 231 12.77 1.65 1.76
C LEU A 231 12.69 1.11 3.19
N ARG A 232 13.74 0.41 3.65
CA ARG A 232 13.89 -0.10 5.02
C ARG A 232 14.81 0.81 5.83
N ASP A 233 15.96 1.12 5.24
CA ASP A 233 16.98 2.03 5.77
C ASP A 233 16.90 3.34 4.97
N VAL A 234 16.00 4.22 5.43
CA VAL A 234 15.64 5.44 4.71
C VAL A 234 16.55 6.62 5.08
N PHE A 235 16.71 7.54 4.13
CA PHE A 235 17.40 8.79 4.34
C PHE A 235 16.52 9.78 5.10
N PRO A 236 17.10 10.59 5.99
CA PRO A 236 16.39 11.70 6.62
C PRO A 236 16.10 12.79 5.59
N GLU A 237 15.02 13.53 5.80
CA GLU A 237 14.65 14.69 4.98
C GLU A 237 14.62 14.39 3.47
N ALA A 238 14.18 13.20 3.08
CA ALA A 238 14.11 12.76 1.68
C ALA A 238 12.66 12.46 1.26
N THR A 239 12.38 12.66 -0.04
CA THR A 239 11.11 12.24 -0.65
C THR A 239 11.30 10.95 -1.42
N TYR A 240 10.43 9.98 -1.20
CA TYR A 240 10.41 8.69 -1.88
C TYR A 240 9.19 8.60 -2.76
N HIS A 241 9.38 8.44 -4.07
CA HIS A 241 8.33 8.11 -5.02
C HIS A 241 8.39 6.61 -5.31
N VAL A 242 7.40 5.90 -4.80
CA VAL A 242 7.38 4.43 -4.75
C VAL A 242 6.30 3.87 -5.66
N ASN A 243 6.65 2.88 -6.48
CA ASN A 243 5.75 2.19 -7.42
C ASN A 243 4.95 3.17 -8.31
N ASP A 244 5.57 4.27 -8.73
CA ASP A 244 4.99 5.37 -9.51
C ASP A 244 3.74 6.06 -8.90
N SER A 245 3.28 5.66 -7.71
CA SER A 245 1.94 6.00 -7.21
C SER A 245 1.93 6.60 -5.81
N THR A 246 2.90 6.27 -4.97
CA THR A 246 2.92 6.69 -3.56
C THR A 246 4.14 7.54 -3.27
N TYR A 247 3.93 8.67 -2.60
CA TYR A 247 4.99 9.55 -2.12
C TYR A 247 5.10 9.44 -0.60
N TYR A 248 6.30 9.22 -0.10
CA TYR A 248 6.62 9.30 1.33
C TYR A 248 7.63 10.42 1.55
N ARG A 249 7.47 11.18 2.63
CA ARG A 249 8.42 12.17 3.09
C ARG A 249 8.89 11.79 4.49
N THR A 250 10.19 11.77 4.67
CA THR A 250 10.84 11.49 5.96
C THR A 250 11.27 12.77 6.66
N ASP A 251 11.23 12.75 8.00
CA ASP A 251 11.75 13.82 8.85
C ASP A 251 13.28 13.70 9.07
N GLU A 252 13.82 14.54 9.96
CA GLU A 252 15.25 14.57 10.32
C GLU A 252 15.79 13.26 10.93
N LEU A 253 14.92 12.36 11.38
CA LEU A 253 15.27 11.06 11.94
C LEU A 253 14.94 9.89 10.98
N GLY A 254 14.55 10.18 9.74
CA GLY A 254 14.16 9.13 8.79
C GLY A 254 12.77 8.55 9.07
N ARG A 255 11.93 9.22 9.86
CA ARG A 255 10.57 8.74 10.14
C ARG A 255 9.61 9.33 9.13
N THR A 256 8.69 8.53 8.60
CA THR A 256 7.64 9.04 7.71
C THR A 256 6.79 10.07 8.44
N GLU A 257 6.81 11.31 7.97
CA GLU A 257 6.03 12.42 8.51
C GLU A 257 4.86 12.79 7.60
N HIS A 258 4.93 12.45 6.31
CA HIS A 258 3.89 12.74 5.35
C HIS A 258 3.88 11.68 4.24
N MET A 259 2.70 11.14 3.93
CA MET A 259 2.49 10.27 2.79
C MET A 259 1.34 10.79 1.92
N TYR A 260 1.55 10.79 0.60
CA TYR A 260 0.59 11.26 -0.39
C TYR A 260 0.45 10.27 -1.54
N VAL A 261 -0.80 9.98 -1.92
CA VAL A 261 -1.16 9.16 -3.08
C VAL A 261 -2.08 10.00 -3.97
N PRO A 262 -1.60 10.48 -5.13
CA PRO A 262 -2.40 11.34 -6.02
C PRO A 262 -3.64 10.63 -6.56
N GLU A 263 -3.51 9.34 -6.88
CA GLU A 263 -4.60 8.50 -7.35
C GLU A 263 -4.48 7.11 -6.71
N VAL A 264 -5.40 6.79 -5.81
CA VAL A 264 -5.43 5.50 -5.13
C VAL A 264 -5.93 4.43 -6.09
N ILE A 265 -5.13 3.38 -6.26
CA ILE A 265 -5.46 2.21 -7.07
C ILE A 265 -5.68 1.03 -6.13
N VAL A 266 -6.74 0.24 -6.37
CA VAL A 266 -7.00 -0.97 -5.59
C VAL A 266 -6.40 -2.19 -6.28
N ASP A 267 -5.35 -2.75 -5.69
CA ASP A 267 -4.84 -4.09 -6.01
C ASP A 267 -5.28 -5.10 -4.93
N ARG A 268 -6.41 -5.76 -5.17
CA ARG A 268 -6.96 -6.76 -4.24
C ARG A 268 -6.14 -8.06 -4.19
N ASP A 269 -5.24 -8.29 -5.15
CA ASP A 269 -4.35 -9.43 -5.13
C ASP A 269 -3.19 -9.18 -4.14
N MET A 270 -2.73 -7.93 -4.00
CA MET A 270 -1.77 -7.50 -2.97
C MET A 270 -2.33 -7.51 -1.53
N ALA A 271 -3.67 -7.46 -1.36
CA ALA A 271 -4.34 -7.50 -0.05
C ALA A 271 -4.15 -8.82 0.71
N ARG A 272 -3.77 -9.89 0.01
CA ARG A 272 -3.78 -11.24 0.57
C ARG A 272 -2.49 -11.61 1.28
N SER A 273 -1.41 -10.85 1.12
CA SER A 273 -0.08 -11.21 1.64
C SER A 273 0.00 -10.92 3.14
N GLN A 274 -0.34 -11.92 3.95
CA GLN A 274 -0.32 -11.84 5.42
C GLN A 274 1.08 -12.21 5.97
N SER A 275 2.14 -11.53 5.53
CA SER A 275 3.43 -11.67 6.20
C SER A 275 4.24 -10.37 6.15
N ILE A 276 4.03 -9.52 7.17
CA ILE A 276 4.98 -8.74 7.98
C ILE A 276 4.11 -7.97 8.99
N GLN A 277 3.53 -8.67 9.97
CA GLN A 277 2.82 -7.99 11.08
C GLN A 277 3.30 -8.47 12.46
N SER A 278 4.06 -9.56 12.54
CA SER A 278 4.38 -10.25 13.80
C SER A 278 5.68 -9.82 14.48
N LYS A 279 6.19 -8.59 14.24
CA LYS A 279 7.37 -8.07 14.96
C LYS A 279 7.12 -6.93 15.96
N ILE A 280 5.94 -6.28 15.95
CA ILE A 280 5.72 -5.04 16.72
C ILE A 280 4.35 -5.06 17.42
N ALA A 281 4.13 -6.03 18.31
CA ALA A 281 2.98 -6.00 19.22
C ALA A 281 3.50 -5.72 20.63
N GLU A 282 3.30 -4.50 21.12
CA GLU A 282 3.73 -4.07 22.46
C GLU A 282 2.57 -3.42 23.21
N ARG A 283 2.47 -3.69 24.51
CA ARG A 283 1.38 -3.23 25.39
C ARG A 283 1.96 -2.40 26.52
N TRP A 284 1.48 -1.17 26.69
CA TRP A 284 1.95 -0.25 27.72
C TRP A 284 0.81 0.25 28.61
N ASP A 285 1.07 0.34 29.92
CA ASP A 285 0.19 1.06 30.84
C ASP A 285 0.57 2.54 30.85
N MET A 286 -0.15 3.33 30.06
CA MET A 286 0.10 4.75 29.83
C MET A 286 -0.46 5.68 30.92
N ALA A 287 -1.12 5.14 31.94
CA ALA A 287 -1.55 5.93 33.10
C ALA A 287 -0.48 5.96 34.21
N GLY A 288 0.45 5.00 34.20
CA GLY A 288 1.51 4.86 35.19
C GLY A 288 1.03 4.58 36.63
N ASP A 289 -0.27 4.39 36.84
CA ASP A 289 -0.90 4.18 38.15
C ASP A 289 -1.29 2.71 38.41
N GLY A 290 -1.16 1.83 37.41
CA GLY A 290 -1.51 0.41 37.53
C GLY A 290 -3.03 0.16 37.61
N THR A 291 -3.86 1.16 37.32
CA THR A 291 -5.33 1.08 37.44
C THR A 291 -6.08 1.32 36.13
N SER A 292 -5.40 1.78 35.09
CA SER A 292 -6.00 2.00 33.77
C SER A 292 -5.85 0.79 32.86
N GLU A 293 -6.77 0.64 31.90
CA GLU A 293 -6.61 -0.35 30.84
C GLU A 293 -5.36 0.00 30.00
N PRO A 294 -4.42 -0.94 29.81
CA PRO A 294 -3.23 -0.71 29.00
C PRO A 294 -3.56 -0.36 27.55
N VAL A 295 -2.79 0.55 26.97
CA VAL A 295 -2.82 0.90 25.55
C VAL A 295 -2.01 -0.17 24.79
N GLU A 296 -2.64 -0.76 23.78
CA GLU A 296 -2.03 -1.82 22.96
C GLU A 296 -1.63 -1.26 21.59
N PHE A 297 -0.34 -1.31 21.28
CA PHE A 297 0.18 -0.89 19.98
C PHE A 297 0.48 -2.11 19.11
N ASN A 298 0.11 -1.99 17.83
CA ASN A 298 0.37 -2.98 16.79
C ASN A 298 1.32 -2.39 15.75
N ALA A 299 1.93 -3.28 14.95
CA ALA A 299 2.52 -2.94 13.66
C ALA A 299 1.40 -2.47 12.74
N GLY A 300 1.20 -1.15 12.67
CA GLY A 300 0.28 -0.53 11.73
C GLY A 300 1.02 -0.07 10.48
N HIS A 301 0.27 0.16 9.42
CA HIS A 301 0.78 0.76 8.18
C HIS A 301 0.21 2.17 8.01
N VAL A 302 0.93 3.04 7.31
CA VAL A 302 0.43 4.37 6.93
C VAL A 302 -0.66 4.25 5.87
N LEU A 303 -0.50 3.29 4.94
CA LEU A 303 -1.55 2.84 4.02
C LEU A 303 -1.46 1.33 3.76
N ALA A 304 -2.62 0.70 3.60
CA ALA A 304 -2.70 -0.71 3.28
C ALA A 304 -2.05 -1.02 1.94
N ARG A 305 -1.42 -2.20 1.88
CA ARG A 305 -0.75 -2.70 0.67
C ARG A 305 -1.65 -2.71 -0.56
N GLN A 306 -2.92 -3.06 -0.38
CA GLN A 306 -3.90 -3.10 -1.47
C GLN A 306 -4.22 -1.73 -2.08
N LEU A 307 -3.82 -0.64 -1.42
CA LEU A 307 -4.11 0.74 -1.83
C LEU A 307 -2.85 1.52 -2.25
N GLY A 308 -1.70 0.85 -2.37
CA GLY A 308 -0.41 1.48 -2.72
C GLY A 308 0.60 1.55 -1.58
N GLY A 309 0.25 1.06 -0.39
CA GLY A 309 1.23 0.83 0.68
C GLY A 309 2.24 -0.26 0.31
N VAL A 310 3.40 -0.22 0.94
CA VAL A 310 4.47 -1.21 0.73
C VAL A 310 4.80 -1.96 2.02
N ARG A 311 5.58 -3.04 1.93
CA ARG A 311 5.85 -3.93 3.08
C ARG A 311 7.17 -3.62 3.80
N GLU A 312 7.80 -2.53 3.42
CA GLU A 312 9.05 -1.99 3.91
C GLU A 312 8.81 -0.96 5.02
N GLU A 313 9.82 -0.75 5.87
CA GLU A 313 9.72 -0.03 7.14
C GLU A 313 9.26 1.43 7.00
N ILE A 314 9.50 2.08 5.85
CA ILE A 314 8.96 3.42 5.54
C ILE A 314 7.43 3.51 5.66
N ASN A 315 6.70 2.42 5.45
CA ASN A 315 5.24 2.40 5.54
C ASN A 315 4.74 1.96 6.93
N TYR A 316 5.60 1.62 7.89
CA TYR A 316 5.17 1.10 9.19
C TYR A 316 5.26 2.11 10.33
N THR A 317 4.25 2.10 11.20
CA THR A 317 4.22 2.92 12.42
C THR A 317 3.62 2.11 13.58
N ARG A 318 3.98 2.48 14.81
CA ARG A 318 3.34 1.91 16.01
C ARG A 318 1.96 2.53 16.19
N GLN A 319 0.92 1.78 15.82
CA GLN A 319 -0.47 2.26 15.88
C GLN A 319 -1.22 1.65 17.05
N TRP A 320 -1.89 2.51 17.83
CA TRP A 320 -2.82 2.06 18.83
C TRP A 320 -3.95 1.24 18.18
N ASP A 321 -4.31 0.13 18.80
CA ASP A 321 -5.31 -0.80 18.28
C ASP A 321 -6.67 -0.15 17.97
N GLU A 322 -7.07 0.90 18.71
CA GLU A 322 -8.29 1.67 18.43
C GLU A 322 -8.16 2.59 17.20
N VAL A 323 -6.96 3.02 16.81
CA VAL A 323 -6.72 3.80 15.58
C VAL A 323 -6.58 2.89 14.37
N ASN A 324 -5.98 1.72 14.57
CA ASN A 324 -5.76 0.74 13.51
C ASN A 324 -7.04 -0.05 13.19
N GLN A 325 -7.78 -0.54 14.19
CA GLN A 325 -8.91 -1.47 14.00
C GLN A 325 -10.24 -0.88 14.49
N ALA A 326 -11.32 -1.10 13.73
CA ALA A 326 -12.68 -0.63 14.01
C ALA A 326 -13.33 -1.33 15.24
N ARG A 327 -12.77 -1.11 16.45
CA ARG A 327 -13.19 -1.76 17.70
C ARG A 327 -14.15 -0.89 18.53
N SER A 328 -14.07 0.43 18.41
CA SER A 328 -14.79 1.39 19.28
C SER A 328 -15.88 2.21 18.57
N GLY A 329 -16.18 1.92 17.29
CA GLY A 329 -17.21 2.64 16.51
C GLY A 329 -16.84 4.08 16.15
N ARG A 330 -15.55 4.41 16.23
CA ARG A 330 -14.92 5.61 15.69
C ARG A 330 -14.36 5.31 14.30
N ASP A 331 -14.14 6.36 13.51
CA ASP A 331 -13.39 6.23 12.28
C ASP A 331 -11.93 5.89 12.59
N THR A 332 -11.37 5.01 11.75
CA THR A 332 -10.04 4.43 11.90
C THR A 332 -9.33 4.45 10.55
N ILE A 333 -8.03 4.19 10.53
CA ILE A 333 -7.29 4.01 9.26
C ILE A 333 -7.99 2.93 8.42
N TYR A 334 -8.32 1.78 9.02
CA TYR A 334 -9.09 0.72 8.35
C TYR A 334 -10.45 1.19 7.78
N THR A 335 -11.14 2.12 8.45
CA THR A 335 -12.43 2.65 8.00
C THR A 335 -12.24 3.45 6.71
N TYR A 336 -11.21 4.28 6.65
CA TYR A 336 -10.88 5.08 5.47
C TYR A 336 -10.34 4.23 4.32
N GLU A 337 -9.55 3.20 4.62
CA GLU A 337 -9.11 2.23 3.62
C GLU A 337 -10.28 1.47 3.00
N SER A 338 -11.24 1.05 3.83
CA SER A 338 -12.44 0.38 3.35
C SER A 338 -13.31 1.31 2.50
N LEU A 339 -13.47 2.57 2.93
CA LEU A 339 -14.18 3.61 2.16
C LEU A 339 -13.60 3.76 0.75
N MET A 340 -12.27 3.87 0.64
CA MET A 340 -11.60 4.02 -0.66
C MET A 340 -11.70 2.74 -1.49
N ALA A 341 -11.39 1.59 -0.88
CA ALA A 341 -11.41 0.30 -1.56
C ALA A 341 -12.79 -0.04 -2.15
N ASP A 342 -13.84 0.14 -1.35
CA ASP A 342 -15.21 -0.13 -1.77
C ASP A 342 -15.69 0.93 -2.78
N GLY A 343 -15.38 2.21 -2.56
CA GLY A 343 -15.77 3.27 -3.50
C GLY A 343 -15.14 3.12 -4.89
N ILE A 344 -13.87 2.69 -4.97
CA ILE A 344 -13.20 2.43 -6.24
C ILE A 344 -13.79 1.16 -6.89
N THR A 345 -13.97 0.09 -6.12
CA THR A 345 -14.37 -1.22 -6.67
C THR A 345 -15.85 -1.26 -7.07
N ASP A 346 -16.72 -0.72 -6.22
CA ASP A 346 -18.16 -0.91 -6.32
C ASP A 346 -18.87 0.30 -6.95
N ASP A 347 -18.29 1.50 -6.81
CA ASP A 347 -18.91 2.77 -7.19
C ASP A 347 -18.15 3.58 -8.27
N ASP A 348 -17.05 3.06 -8.83
CA ASP A 348 -16.24 3.72 -9.89
C ASP A 348 -15.75 5.13 -9.46
N ARG A 349 -15.37 5.27 -8.19
CA ARG A 349 -14.83 6.52 -7.63
C ARG A 349 -13.32 6.61 -7.80
N SER A 350 -12.81 7.84 -7.80
CA SER A 350 -11.38 8.15 -7.83
C SER A 350 -11.03 8.95 -6.59
N TYR A 351 -10.04 8.46 -5.83
CA TYR A 351 -9.62 9.09 -4.59
C TYR A 351 -8.16 9.52 -4.63
N SER A 352 -7.85 10.64 -4.00
CA SER A 352 -6.50 10.93 -3.51
C SER A 352 -6.46 10.74 -1.99
N TYR A 353 -5.32 10.29 -1.48
CA TYR A 353 -5.10 10.07 -0.05
C TYR A 353 -3.87 10.84 0.42
N GLU A 354 -3.99 11.52 1.55
CA GLU A 354 -2.92 12.29 2.17
C GLU A 354 -2.97 12.03 3.68
N THR A 355 -1.82 11.78 4.29
CA THR A 355 -1.74 11.67 5.74
C THR A 355 -0.45 12.24 6.31
N PHE A 356 -0.58 12.99 7.39
CA PHE A 356 0.52 13.51 8.18
C PHE A 356 0.66 12.68 9.46
N VAL A 357 1.88 12.28 9.78
CA VAL A 357 2.20 11.55 11.00
C VAL A 357 2.89 12.51 11.96
N THR A 358 2.23 12.84 13.06
CA THR A 358 2.81 13.66 14.12
C THR A 358 3.50 12.77 15.13
N TRP A 359 4.81 12.89 15.31
CA TRP A 359 5.58 12.00 16.18
C TRP A 359 5.57 12.36 17.68
N GLY A 360 5.34 13.63 18.02
CA GLY A 360 5.35 14.11 19.41
C GLY A 360 6.73 14.12 20.06
N ASP A 361 6.89 14.97 21.10
CA ASP A 361 8.15 15.13 21.83
C ASP A 361 8.40 14.04 22.88
N GLU A 362 7.34 13.37 23.36
CA GLU A 362 7.41 12.35 24.40
C GLU A 362 7.48 10.96 23.74
N GLN A 363 8.42 10.12 24.18
CA GLN A 363 8.62 8.77 23.65
C GLN A 363 8.79 7.75 24.79
N PRO A 364 8.53 6.45 24.56
CA PRO A 364 8.78 5.41 25.55
C PRO A 364 10.22 5.40 26.06
N ALA A 365 10.42 4.98 27.31
CA ALA A 365 11.76 4.83 27.87
C ALA A 365 12.62 3.88 26.99
N GLY A 366 13.80 4.35 26.58
CA GLY A 366 14.69 3.62 25.69
C GLY A 366 14.45 3.86 24.20
N VAL A 367 13.51 4.73 23.83
CA VAL A 367 13.27 5.17 22.46
C VAL A 367 13.77 6.60 22.28
N GLY A 368 14.59 6.81 21.24
CA GLY A 368 15.08 8.12 20.85
C GLY A 368 16.50 8.09 20.25
N PRO A 369 17.00 9.22 19.75
CA PRO A 369 18.32 9.29 19.11
C PRO A 369 19.47 8.90 20.05
N ALA A 370 19.30 9.09 21.37
CA ALA A 370 20.29 8.70 22.37
C ALA A 370 20.40 7.17 22.56
N HIS A 371 19.50 6.40 21.95
CA HIS A 371 19.42 4.95 22.03
C HIS A 371 19.58 4.27 20.67
N ASP A 372 20.02 5.01 19.64
CA ASP A 372 20.14 4.52 18.25
C ASP A 372 18.84 3.84 17.79
N SER A 373 17.70 4.42 18.15
CA SER A 373 16.40 3.86 17.81
C SER A 373 16.10 3.99 16.32
N GLU A 374 15.66 2.89 15.74
CA GLU A 374 15.15 2.83 14.37
C GLU A 374 13.84 3.62 14.24
N PRO A 375 13.52 4.15 13.04
CA PRO A 375 12.29 4.93 12.82
C PRO A 375 11.00 4.26 13.30
N TRP A 376 10.86 2.94 13.08
CA TRP A 376 9.69 2.15 13.48
C TRP A 376 9.57 1.91 15.00
N GLN A 377 10.60 2.26 15.79
CA GLN A 377 10.56 2.13 17.25
C GLN A 377 9.88 3.33 17.93
N TYR A 378 9.75 4.45 17.22
CA TYR A 378 9.03 5.63 17.70
C TYR A 378 7.52 5.38 17.71
N VAL A 379 6.83 6.12 18.57
CA VAL A 379 5.38 6.10 18.68
C VAL A 379 4.85 7.45 18.23
N PRO A 380 4.03 7.50 17.16
CA PRO A 380 3.34 8.73 16.78
C PRO A 380 2.37 9.20 17.87
N GLU A 381 2.18 10.51 17.98
CA GLU A 381 1.10 11.14 18.74
C GLU A 381 -0.24 11.02 18.01
N GLY A 382 -0.25 11.07 16.68
CA GLY A 382 -1.48 10.99 15.91
C GLY A 382 -1.26 11.09 14.41
N TYR A 383 -2.37 10.97 13.68
CA TYR A 383 -2.44 11.00 12.23
C TYR A 383 -3.48 12.02 11.79
N ASP A 384 -3.12 12.94 10.92
CA ASP A 384 -4.09 13.76 10.20
C ASP A 384 -4.35 13.09 8.84
N VAL A 385 -5.62 12.82 8.53
CA VAL A 385 -6.01 12.09 7.31
C VAL A 385 -6.91 12.98 6.46
N HIS A 386 -6.51 13.15 5.19
CA HIS A 386 -7.29 13.87 4.20
C HIS A 386 -7.57 12.98 2.99
N ILE A 387 -8.84 12.93 2.59
CA ILE A 387 -9.29 12.16 1.42
C ILE A 387 -10.09 13.06 0.53
N ARG A 388 -9.81 13.00 -0.78
CA ARG A 388 -10.60 13.71 -1.80
C ARG A 388 -11.22 12.70 -2.75
N ASP A 389 -12.51 12.83 -3.04
CA ASP A 389 -13.19 12.13 -4.12
C ASP A 389 -13.24 13.06 -5.33
N SER A 390 -12.58 12.67 -6.43
CA SER A 390 -12.57 13.46 -7.66
C SER A 390 -12.17 14.93 -7.43
N GLY A 391 -11.24 15.15 -6.49
CA GLY A 391 -10.73 16.47 -6.07
C GLY A 391 -11.53 17.17 -4.96
N GLU A 392 -12.76 16.73 -4.65
CA GLU A 392 -13.57 17.26 -3.56
C GLU A 392 -13.16 16.63 -2.23
N LYS A 393 -12.77 17.44 -1.24
CA LYS A 393 -12.40 16.95 0.09
C LYS A 393 -13.62 16.36 0.81
N ILE A 394 -13.54 15.07 1.14
CA ILE A 394 -14.59 14.32 1.84
C ILE A 394 -14.18 13.89 3.26
N VAL A 395 -12.88 13.81 3.55
CA VAL A 395 -12.33 13.53 4.89
C VAL A 395 -11.27 14.57 5.23
N ASP A 396 -11.30 15.03 6.48
CA ASP A 396 -10.36 15.98 7.08
C ASP A 396 -10.39 15.76 8.60
N GLU A 397 -9.72 14.71 9.05
CA GLU A 397 -9.91 14.15 10.39
C GLU A 397 -8.57 13.87 11.08
N HIS A 398 -8.55 14.13 12.39
CA HIS A 398 -7.40 13.85 13.24
C HIS A 398 -7.65 12.59 14.08
N LEU A 399 -6.73 11.63 13.99
CA LEU A 399 -6.75 10.36 14.71
C LEU A 399 -5.65 10.34 15.79
N PRO A 400 -5.98 10.58 17.08
CA PRO A 400 -5.00 10.52 18.15
C PRO A 400 -4.57 9.06 18.38
N ASN A 401 -3.26 8.83 18.46
CA ASN A 401 -2.67 7.49 18.57
C ASN A 401 -2.62 6.96 20.02
N TYR A 402 -3.24 7.65 20.96
CA TYR A 402 -3.51 7.20 22.31
C TYR A 402 -4.55 8.13 22.98
N PRO A 403 -5.18 7.72 24.10
CA PRO A 403 -6.16 8.55 24.79
C PRO A 403 -5.60 9.90 25.26
N GLU A 404 -6.43 10.94 25.28
CA GLU A 404 -6.06 12.25 25.79
C GLU A 404 -5.52 12.16 27.23
N GLY A 405 -4.34 12.74 27.45
CA GLY A 405 -3.67 12.75 28.76
C GLY A 405 -2.87 11.49 29.10
N ALA A 406 -2.80 10.50 28.20
CA ALA A 406 -1.88 9.37 28.31
C ALA A 406 -0.41 9.85 28.36
N ARG A 407 0.43 9.13 29.12
CA ARG A 407 1.86 9.41 29.28
C ARG A 407 2.65 8.12 29.20
N PHE A 408 3.85 8.15 28.61
CA PHE A 408 4.65 6.94 28.59
C PHE A 408 5.11 6.59 30.02
N PRO A 409 5.07 5.30 30.42
CA PRO A 409 5.63 4.89 31.69
C PRO A 409 7.15 5.17 31.69
N GLY A 410 7.63 5.80 32.76
CA GLY A 410 9.03 6.24 32.92
C GLY A 410 9.98 5.19 33.48
#